data_AF-E1SNS9-F1
#
_entry.id   AF-E1SNS9-F1
#
_cell.length_a   1.000
_cell.length_b   1.000
_cell.length_c   1.000
_cell.angle_alpha   90.00
_cell.angle_beta   90.00
_cell.angle_gamma   90.00
#
_symmetry.space_group_name_H-M   'P 1'
#
loop_
_entity.id
_entity.type
_entity.pdbx_description
1 polymer ?
#
loop_
_entity_poly.entity_id
_entity_poly.type
_entity_poly.pdbx_seq_one_letter_code
_entity_poly.pdbx_strand_id
1 'polypeptide(L)' 'MITLEPAQRQAMLGRLSDYFEQELDRDLGQFEAEFLLDFLLKTLGPTIYNQGLQDAQALLQPRMELVLESLYELEQREA' A
#
# COMPACT_ATOMS: atom_id res chain seq x y z
N MET A 1 5.40 -9.72 3.72
CA MET A 1 4.75 -8.94 4.80
C MET A 1 5.14 -7.50 4.57
N ILE A 2 4.21 -6.55 4.64
CA ILE A 2 4.55 -5.14 4.46
C ILE A 2 5.38 -4.70 5.66
N THR A 3 6.53 -4.09 5.39
CA THR A 3 7.42 -3.55 6.41
C THR A 3 7.46 -2.04 6.24
N LEU A 4 7.20 -1.31 7.33
CA LEU A 4 7.31 0.13 7.37
C LEU A 4 8.73 0.54 7.77
N GLU A 5 9.20 1.66 7.23
CA GLU A 5 10.43 2.27 7.70
C GLU A 5 10.28 2.71 9.18
N PRO A 6 11.35 2.69 10.00
CA PRO A 6 11.25 2.97 11.44
C PRO A 6 10.55 4.30 11.76
N ALA A 7 10.83 5.35 11.00
CA ALA A 7 10.21 6.66 11.18
C ALA A 7 8.70 6.64 10.86
N GLN A 8 8.30 5.93 9.81
CA GLN A 8 6.89 5.78 9.45
C GLN A 8 6.14 4.97 10.50
N ARG A 9 6.77 3.89 10.99
CA ARG A 9 6.21 3.05 12.04
C ARG A 9 5.98 3.85 13.32
N GLN A 10 6.95 4.63 13.77
CA GLN A 10 6.81 5.50 14.93
C GLN A 10 5.69 6.52 14.75
N ALA A 11 5.57 7.13 13.57
CA ALA A 11 4.47 8.04 13.26
C ALA A 11 3.10 7.35 13.31
N MET A 12 3.00 6.10 12.83
CA MET A 12 1.75 5.34 12.90
C MET A 12 1.36 4.99 14.35
N LEU A 13 2.33 4.62 15.20
CA LEU A 13 2.08 4.36 16.61
C LEU A 13 1.55 5.59 17.35
N GLY A 14 2.13 6.77 17.07
CA GLY A 14 1.62 8.04 17.60
C GLY A 14 0.17 8.26 17.20
N ARG A 15 -0.14 8.16 15.90
CA ARG A 15 -1.52 8.32 15.40
C ARG A 15 -2.50 7.31 15.97
N LEU A 16 -2.07 6.07 16.21
CA LEU A 16 -2.88 5.04 16.84
C LEU A 16 -3.21 5.40 18.29
N SER A 17 -2.21 5.89 19.03
CA SER A 17 -2.38 6.33 20.42
C SER A 17 -3.31 7.54 20.48
N ASP A 18 -3.07 8.55 19.63
CA ASP A 18 -3.91 9.76 19.53
C ASP A 18 -5.38 9.41 19.24
N TYR A 19 -5.63 8.48 18.33
CA TYR A 19 -6.99 8.05 18.00
C TYR A 19 -7.67 7.35 19.19
N PHE A 20 -6.95 6.50 19.92
CA PHE A 20 -7.50 5.83 21.09
C PHE A 20 -7.85 6.81 22.20
N GLU A 21 -7.01 7.82 22.43
CA GLU A 21 -7.28 8.86 23.41
C GLU A 21 -8.49 9.72 22.98
N GLN A 22 -8.48 10.23 21.75
CA GLN A 22 -9.46 11.21 21.28
C GLN A 22 -10.84 10.61 21.00
N GLU A 23 -10.89 9.42 20.39
CA GLU A 23 -12.14 8.84 19.90
C GLU A 23 -12.70 7.75 20.83
N LEU A 24 -11.83 7.13 21.65
CA LEU A 24 -12.22 6.00 22.50
C LEU A 24 -12.06 6.29 24.00
N ASP A 25 -11.53 7.45 24.40
CA ASP A 25 -11.22 7.83 25.78
C ASP A 25 -10.39 6.75 26.50
N ARG A 26 -9.39 6.22 25.78
CA ARG A 26 -8.47 5.20 26.29
C ARG A 26 -7.02 5.55 26.02
N ASP A 27 -6.21 5.44 27.06
CA ASP A 27 -4.76 5.43 26.90
C ASP A 27 -4.33 4.07 26.32
N LEU A 28 -3.46 4.11 25.31
CA LEU A 28 -2.92 2.94 24.65
C LEU A 28 -1.42 2.89 24.93
N GLY A 29 -1.00 1.96 25.78
CA GLY A 29 0.40 1.81 26.14
C GLY A 29 1.26 1.49 24.91
N GLN A 30 2.53 1.92 24.92
CA GLN A 30 3.43 1.75 23.78
C GLN A 30 3.49 0.29 23.28
N PHE A 31 3.62 -0.69 24.17
CA PHE A 31 3.64 -2.10 23.78
C PHE A 31 2.31 -2.58 23.16
N GLU A 32 1.18 -2.10 23.65
CA GLU A 32 -0.14 -2.47 23.12
C GLU A 32 -0.36 -1.86 21.73
N ALA A 33 0.05 -0.60 21.54
CA ALA A 33 0.06 0.06 20.24
C ALA A 33 0.92 -0.70 19.23
N GLU A 34 2.09 -1.20 19.67
CA GLU A 34 2.99 -2.00 18.85
C GLU A 34 2.35 -3.31 18.38
N PHE A 35 1.77 -4.07 19.31
CA PHE A 35 1.09 -5.32 18.97
C PHE A 35 -0.12 -5.10 18.07
N LEU A 36 -0.89 -4.04 18.32
CA LEU A 36 -2.04 -3.69 17.50
C LEU A 36 -1.62 -3.30 16.08
N LEU A 37 -0.58 -2.47 15.95
CA LEU A 37 -0.05 -2.10 14.64
C LEU A 37 0.45 -3.34 13.88
N ASP A 38 1.19 -4.22 14.53
CA ASP A 38 1.68 -5.46 13.91
C ASP A 38 0.52 -6.38 13.46
N PHE A 39 -0.52 -6.48 14.27
CA PHE A 39 -1.74 -7.22 13.91
C PHE A 39 -2.43 -6.61 12.68
N LEU A 40 -2.60 -5.29 12.64
CA LEU A 40 -3.21 -4.59 11.51
C LEU A 40 -2.38 -4.74 10.23
N LEU A 41 -1.05 -4.59 10.31
CA LEU A 41 -0.17 -4.77 9.15
C LEU A 41 -0.20 -6.20 8.62
N LYS A 42 -0.30 -7.19 9.51
CA LYS A 42 -0.40 -8.61 9.12
C LYS A 42 -1.75 -8.93 8.45
N THR A 43 -2.84 -8.35 8.94
CA THR A 43 -4.21 -8.69 8.51
C THR A 43 -4.69 -7.86 7.33
N LEU A 44 -4.46 -6.55 7.36
CA LEU A 44 -4.93 -5.60 6.35
C LEU A 44 -3.89 -5.32 5.27
N GLY A 45 -2.60 -5.35 5.65
CA GLY A 45 -1.50 -4.96 4.77
C GLY A 45 -1.54 -5.64 3.40
N PRO A 46 -1.48 -6.98 3.32
CA PRO A 46 -1.46 -7.68 2.02
C PRO A 46 -2.63 -7.33 1.12
N THR A 47 -3.85 -7.23 1.66
CA THR A 47 -5.05 -6.89 0.90
C THR A 47 -4.96 -5.47 0.33
N ILE A 48 -4.61 -4.48 1.15
CA ILE A 48 -4.48 -3.08 0.72
C ILE A 48 -3.39 -2.92 -0.33
N TYR A 49 -2.23 -3.56 -0.14
CA TYR A 49 -1.12 -3.48 -1.09
C TYR A 49 -1.45 -4.14 -2.43
N ASN A 50 -2.07 -5.31 -2.41
CA ASN A 50 -2.48 -5.99 -3.63
C ASN A 50 -3.53 -5.17 -4.40
N GLN A 51 -4.47 -4.54 -3.71
CA GLN A 51 -5.41 -3.62 -4.35
C GLN A 51 -4.67 -2.43 -5.00
N GLY A 52 -3.74 -1.81 -4.28
CA GLY A 52 -2.95 -0.70 -4.84
C GLY A 52 -2.12 -1.11 -6.06
N LEU A 53 -1.60 -2.34 -6.08
CA LEU A 53 -0.91 -2.89 -7.24
C LEU A 53 -1.86 -3.10 -8.43
N GLN A 54 -3.06 -3.63 -8.17
CA GLN A 54 -4.09 -3.81 -9.19
C GLN A 54 -4.54 -2.46 -9.79
N ASP A 55 -4.73 -1.45 -8.94
CA ASP A 55 -5.10 -0.10 -9.38
C ASP A 55 -4.00 0.51 -10.27
N ALA A 56 -2.73 0.33 -9.89
CA ALA A 56 -1.59 0.76 -10.69
C ALA A 56 -1.53 0.02 -12.05
N GLN A 57 -1.76 -1.30 -12.05
CA GLN A 57 -1.83 -2.08 -13.28
C GLN A 57 -2.97 -1.60 -14.19
N ALA A 58 -4.17 -1.42 -13.65
CA ALA A 58 -5.33 -0.94 -14.40
C ALA A 58 -5.09 0.45 -15.01
N LEU A 59 -4.39 1.33 -14.30
CA LEU A 59 -4.02 2.66 -14.80
C LEU A 59 -2.99 2.60 -15.94
N LEU A 60 -2.01 1.69 -15.86
CA LEU A 60 -0.90 1.60 -16.82
C LEU A 60 -1.23 0.75 -18.04
N GLN A 61 -2.12 -0.24 -17.91
CA GLN A 61 -2.42 -1.20 -18.95
C GLN A 61 -2.82 -0.56 -20.30
N PRO A 62 -3.75 0.42 -20.35
CA PRO A 62 -4.11 1.06 -21.62
C PRO A 62 -2.94 1.80 -22.28
N ARG A 63 -2.02 2.36 -21.48
CA ARG A 63 -0.83 3.05 -22.00
C ARG A 63 0.15 2.05 -22.60
N MET A 64 0.27 0.87 -22.02
CA MET A 64 1.11 -0.21 -22.55
C MET A 64 0.53 -0.80 -23.82
N GLU A 65 -0.79 -0.96 -23.91
CA GLU A 65 -1.48 -1.36 -25.14
C GLU A 65 -1.19 -0.39 -26.28
N LEU A 66 -1.28 0.93 -26.05
CA LEU A 66 -0.93 1.96 -27.03
C LEU A 66 0.54 1.89 -27.49
N VAL A 67 1.47 1.64 -26.56
CA VAL A 67 2.89 1.49 -26.91
C VAL A 67 3.10 0.26 -27.78
N LEU A 68 2.44 -0.86 -27.46
CA LEU A 68 2.52 -2.09 -28.25
C LEU A 68 1.94 -1.89 -29.65
N GLU A 69 0.77 -1.25 -29.76
CA GLU A 69 0.15 -0.90 -31.04
C GLU A 69 1.11 -0.05 -31.91
N SER A 70 1.70 0.98 -31.32
CA SER A 70 2.68 1.85 -32.01
C SER A 70 3.90 1.07 -32.53
N LEU A 71 4.35 0.05 -31.79
CA LEU A 71 5.47 -0.81 -32.21
C LEU A 71 5.07 -1.73 -33.37
N TYR A 72 3.86 -2.29 -33.34
CA TYR A 72 3.35 -3.11 -34.43
C TYR A 72 3.22 -2.32 -35.73
N GLU A 73 2.84 -1.04 -35.67
CA GLU A 73 2.79 -0.17 -36.86
C GLU A 73 4.17 0.05 -37.50
N LEU A 74 5.23 0.06 -36.69
CA LEU A 74 6.61 0.25 -37.16
C LEU A 74 7.27 -1.06 -37.63
N GLU A 75 6.66 -2.21 -37.36
CA GLU A 75 7.20 -3.52 -37.74
C GLU A 75 7.24 -3.65 -39.27
N GLN A 76 8.44 -3.64 -39.84
CA GLN A 76 8.64 -3.97 -41.25
C GLN A 76 8.61 -5.49 -41.42
N ARG A 77 7.55 -6.00 -42.05
CA ARG A 77 7.50 -7.40 -42.48
C ARG A 77 8.42 -7.57 -43.69
N GLU A 78 9.44 -8.41 -43.55
CA GLU A 78 10.19 -8.91 -44.71
C GLU A 78 9.21 -9.67 -45.63
N ALA A 79 9.22 -9.30 -46.91
CA ALA A 79 8.41 -9.92 -47.96
C ALA A 79 8.96 -11.28 -48.41
#